data_AF-A0A2S5ZBZ7-F1
#
_entry.id   AF-A0A2S5ZBZ7-F1
#
_cell.length_a   1.000
_cell.length_b   1.000
_cell.length_c   1.000
_cell.angle_alpha   90.00
_cell.angle_beta   90.00
_cell.angle_gamma   90.00
#
_symmetry.space_group_name_H-M   'P 1'
#
loop_
_entity.id
_entity.type
_entity.pdbx_description
1 polymer ?
#
loop_
_entity_poly.entity_id
_entity_poly.type
_entity_poly.pdbx_seq_one_letter_code
_entity_poly.pdbx_strand_id
1 'polypeptide(L)'
;MFASGFADMFLFKFWLFCAFATFLIVVFKTDIVSGLVHGTFPILVVVCLHLFFRYPFTWFLERNPDFIVKDLGCGFFRPTGMVKFRTWREETFEAPFIEFDPYISYHVQPKGPVSYKLQLRHRYSGWQTAVAEVHSTQKEELYAHWDELQRYMDVSHPLPDIPALEPYRHLDPTTAEYDGAGKRQRPSDYWATLDLEWWEQEGYPAHMEKIRNFPWDTLEDQMQYSVSNLNEATMA
;
A
#
# COMPACT_ATOMS: atom_id res chain seq x y z
N MET A 1 9.91 -10.75 -11.82
CA MET A 1 10.36 -11.96 -11.09
C MET A 1 11.67 -12.54 -11.64
N PHE A 2 11.90 -12.63 -12.96
CA PHE A 2 13.14 -13.18 -13.51
C PHE A 2 14.37 -12.26 -13.33
N ALA A 3 14.24 -10.98 -13.67
CA ALA A 3 15.35 -10.01 -13.59
C ALA A 3 15.80 -9.72 -12.14
N SER A 4 14.86 -9.72 -11.18
CA SER A 4 15.16 -9.57 -9.76
C SER A 4 16.02 -10.72 -9.21
N GLY A 5 15.87 -11.94 -9.76
CA GLY A 5 16.69 -13.08 -9.38
C GLY A 5 18.17 -12.92 -9.76
N PHE A 6 18.48 -12.33 -10.92
CA PHE A 6 19.86 -12.11 -11.34
C PHE A 6 20.54 -10.93 -10.64
N ALA A 7 19.78 -9.95 -10.15
CA ALA A 7 20.31 -8.84 -9.36
C ALA A 7 20.56 -9.23 -7.88
N ASP A 8 19.95 -10.31 -7.41
CA ASP A 8 20.03 -10.81 -6.04
C ASP A 8 21.41 -11.45 -5.75
N MET A 9 21.99 -11.07 -4.62
CA MET A 9 23.34 -11.50 -4.24
C MET A 9 23.38 -12.93 -3.69
N PHE A 10 22.29 -13.43 -3.11
CA PHE A 10 22.20 -14.82 -2.67
C PHE A 10 22.12 -15.75 -3.88
N LEU A 11 21.24 -15.44 -4.85
CA LEU A 11 21.11 -16.24 -6.06
C LEU A 11 22.40 -16.24 -6.89
N PHE A 12 23.08 -15.09 -6.99
CA PHE A 12 24.37 -14.97 -7.66
C PHE A 12 25.44 -15.90 -7.06
N LYS A 13 25.58 -15.91 -5.73
CA LYS A 13 26.52 -16.80 -5.02
C LYS A 13 26.18 -18.27 -5.24
N PHE A 14 24.89 -18.61 -5.23
CA PHE A 14 24.43 -19.96 -5.51
C PHE A 14 24.82 -20.42 -6.92
N TRP A 15 24.55 -19.60 -7.95
CA TRP A 15 24.91 -19.94 -9.33
C TRP A 15 26.42 -19.98 -9.57
N LEU A 16 27.19 -19.10 -8.93
CA LEU A 16 28.67 -19.18 -8.95
C LEU A 16 29.18 -20.47 -8.32
N PHE A 17 28.59 -20.89 -7.20
CA PHE A 17 28.94 -22.16 -6.56
C PHE A 17 28.63 -23.36 -7.48
N CYS A 18 27.47 -23.39 -8.12
CA CYS A 18 27.12 -24.43 -9.10
C CYS A 18 28.07 -24.42 -10.31
N ALA A 19 28.43 -23.25 -10.83
CA ALA A 19 29.37 -23.11 -11.94
C ALA A 19 30.79 -23.57 -11.55
N PHE A 20 31.19 -23.32 -10.30
CA PHE A 20 32.46 -23.79 -9.76
C PHE A 20 32.46 -25.31 -9.50
N ALA A 21 31.38 -25.86 -8.96
CA ALA A 21 31.25 -27.30 -8.72
C ALA A 21 31.26 -28.09 -10.04
N THR A 22 30.57 -27.59 -11.07
CA THR A 22 30.59 -28.19 -12.41
C THR A 22 31.98 -28.12 -13.05
N PHE A 23 32.71 -27.00 -12.89
CA PHE A 23 34.11 -26.90 -13.27
C PHE A 23 34.96 -28.00 -12.64
N LEU A 24 34.87 -28.20 -11.32
CA LEU A 24 35.62 -29.24 -10.61
C LEU A 24 35.30 -30.64 -11.14
N ILE A 25 34.01 -30.96 -11.34
CA ILE A 25 33.58 -32.27 -11.85
C ILE A 25 34.17 -32.56 -13.24
N VAL A 26 34.21 -31.57 -14.14
CA VAL A 26 34.76 -31.72 -15.49
C VAL A 26 36.27 -31.92 -15.45
N VAL A 27 36.99 -31.17 -14.60
CA VAL A 27 38.43 -31.33 -14.40
C VAL A 27 38.79 -32.74 -13.93
N PHE A 28 38.02 -33.30 -12.99
CA PHE A 28 38.27 -34.66 -12.49
C PHE A 28 37.95 -35.78 -13.50
N LYS A 29 37.04 -35.53 -14.45
CA LYS A 29 36.58 -36.56 -15.42
C LYS A 29 37.29 -36.54 -16.76
N THR A 30 37.81 -35.40 -17.18
CA THR A 30 38.41 -35.22 -18.50
C THR A 30 39.83 -34.74 -18.33
N ASP A 31 40.06 -33.43 -18.44
CA ASP A 31 41.36 -32.80 -18.25
C ASP A 31 41.16 -31.32 -17.88
N ILE A 32 42.21 -30.69 -17.34
CA ILE A 32 42.20 -29.28 -16.92
C ILE A 32 41.80 -28.34 -18.07
N VAL A 33 42.21 -28.62 -19.31
CA VAL A 33 41.92 -27.77 -20.47
C VAL A 33 40.43 -27.78 -20.82
N SER A 34 39.80 -28.95 -20.79
CA SER A 34 38.35 -29.11 -20.99
C SER A 34 37.55 -28.43 -19.86
N GLY A 35 38.01 -28.59 -18.62
CA GLY A 35 37.45 -27.89 -17.46
C GLY A 35 37.51 -26.37 -17.62
N LEU A 36 38.65 -25.83 -18.06
CA LEU A 36 38.81 -24.40 -18.31
C LEU A 36 37.82 -23.90 -19.38
N VAL A 37 37.69 -24.58 -20.51
CA VAL A 37 36.77 -24.14 -21.58
C VAL A 37 35.31 -24.21 -21.13
N HIS A 38 34.90 -25.31 -20.49
CA HIS A 38 33.49 -25.52 -20.12
C HIS A 38 33.07 -24.86 -18.80
N GLY A 39 33.99 -24.55 -17.89
CA GLY A 39 33.70 -23.89 -16.63
C GLY A 39 33.91 -22.38 -16.65
N THR A 40 34.84 -21.84 -17.44
CA THR A 40 35.03 -20.38 -17.53
C THR A 40 33.87 -19.68 -18.23
N PHE A 41 33.33 -20.29 -19.30
CA PHE A 41 32.19 -19.74 -20.04
C PHE A 41 30.94 -19.51 -19.17
N PRO A 42 30.41 -20.49 -18.41
CA PRO A 42 29.23 -20.27 -17.57
C PRO A 42 29.50 -19.30 -16.41
N ILE A 43 30.70 -19.29 -15.82
CA ILE A 43 31.06 -18.30 -14.78
C ILE A 43 31.01 -16.89 -15.36
N LEU A 44 31.60 -16.68 -16.54
CA LEU A 44 31.57 -15.39 -17.23
C LEU A 44 30.14 -14.96 -17.55
N VAL A 45 29.31 -15.87 -18.06
CA VAL A 45 27.90 -15.59 -18.35
C VAL A 45 27.14 -15.17 -17.08
N VAL A 46 27.32 -15.90 -15.96
CA VAL A 46 26.65 -15.58 -14.68
C VAL A 46 27.11 -14.23 -14.15
N VAL A 47 28.42 -13.92 -14.21
CA VAL A 47 28.96 -12.63 -13.78
C VAL A 47 28.45 -11.49 -14.68
N CYS A 48 28.50 -11.65 -16.00
CA CYS A 48 28.00 -10.65 -16.94
C CYS A 48 26.51 -10.37 -16.75
N LEU A 49 25.68 -11.42 -16.59
CA LEU A 49 24.26 -11.26 -16.33
C LEU A 49 24.01 -10.57 -14.99
N HIS A 50 24.72 -10.94 -13.92
CA HIS A 50 24.58 -10.29 -12.62
C HIS A 50 24.93 -8.81 -12.69
N LEU A 51 26.07 -8.46 -13.29
CA LEU A 51 26.47 -7.07 -13.44
C LEU A 51 25.48 -6.27 -14.30
N PHE A 52 24.97 -6.86 -15.38
CA PHE A 52 23.97 -6.22 -16.24
C PHE A 52 22.63 -6.00 -15.50
N PHE A 53 22.10 -7.02 -14.83
CA PHE A 53 20.83 -6.89 -14.12
C PHE A 53 20.93 -6.01 -12.86
N ARG A 54 22.11 -5.92 -12.24
CA ARG A 54 22.32 -5.16 -11.01
C ARG A 54 22.63 -3.69 -11.22
N TYR A 55 23.21 -3.30 -12.35
CA TYR A 55 23.62 -1.91 -12.60
C TYR A 55 22.85 -1.24 -13.73
N PRO A 56 23.07 -1.54 -15.03
CA PRO A 56 22.38 -0.83 -16.10
C PRO A 56 20.88 -1.11 -16.13
N PHE A 57 20.43 -2.33 -15.79
CA PHE A 57 19.01 -2.66 -15.81
C PHE A 57 18.24 -1.99 -14.66
N THR A 58 18.74 -2.06 -13.41
CA THR A 58 18.14 -1.37 -12.26
C THR A 58 18.14 0.14 -12.45
N TRP A 59 19.26 0.71 -12.91
CA TRP A 59 19.33 2.13 -13.27
C TRP A 59 18.28 2.52 -14.32
N PHE A 60 18.08 1.67 -15.35
CA PHE A 60 17.05 1.91 -16.35
C PHE A 60 15.64 1.88 -15.77
N LEU A 61 15.36 0.94 -14.86
CA LEU A 61 14.07 0.82 -14.19
C LEU A 61 13.78 1.98 -13.24
N GLU A 62 14.78 2.43 -12.49
CA GLU A 62 14.67 3.62 -11.63
C GLU A 62 14.38 4.88 -12.45
N ARG A 63 14.96 4.98 -13.66
CA ARG A 63 14.73 6.12 -14.55
C ARG A 63 13.41 6.04 -15.31
N ASN A 64 12.89 4.84 -15.52
CA ASN A 64 11.65 4.58 -16.25
C ASN A 64 10.70 3.72 -15.41
N PRO A 65 10.18 4.26 -14.29
CA PRO A 65 9.30 3.52 -13.40
C PRO A 65 8.05 2.99 -14.12
N ASP A 66 7.55 3.74 -15.11
CA ASP A 66 6.40 3.39 -15.96
C ASP A 66 6.56 2.06 -16.72
N PHE A 67 7.81 1.58 -16.89
CA PHE A 67 8.09 0.31 -17.54
C PHE A 67 7.63 -0.90 -16.68
N ILE A 68 7.65 -0.75 -15.35
CA ILE A 68 7.21 -1.79 -14.40
C ILE A 68 5.89 -1.41 -13.76
N VAL A 69 5.81 -0.18 -13.26
CA VAL A 69 4.67 0.35 -12.52
C VAL A 69 3.99 1.34 -13.43
N LYS A 70 3.03 0.86 -14.22
CA LYS A 70 2.10 1.77 -14.88
C LYS A 70 1.17 2.31 -13.80
N ASP A 71 1.21 3.62 -13.58
CA ASP A 71 0.13 4.26 -12.82
C ASP A 71 -1.15 4.15 -13.65
N LEU A 72 -2.07 3.33 -13.13
CA LEU A 72 -3.32 2.97 -13.80
C LEU A 72 -4.48 3.82 -13.27
N GLY A 73 -4.20 4.85 -12.46
CA GLY A 73 -5.20 5.81 -11.99
C GLY A 73 -6.25 5.17 -11.06
N CYS A 74 -5.85 4.17 -10.27
CA CYS A 74 -6.71 3.57 -9.25
C CYS A 74 -6.60 4.37 -7.96
N GLY A 75 -7.73 4.71 -7.35
CA GLY A 75 -7.74 5.48 -6.12
C GLY A 75 -9.07 6.15 -5.84
N PHE A 76 -9.05 6.93 -4.76
CA PHE A 76 -10.15 7.75 -4.30
C PHE A 76 -9.95 9.18 -4.80
N PHE A 77 -10.86 9.68 -5.63
CA PHE A 77 -10.71 10.99 -6.26
C PHE A 77 -11.63 12.01 -5.59
N ARG A 78 -11.13 12.64 -4.54
CA ARG A 78 -11.83 13.68 -3.75
C ARG A 78 -12.56 14.74 -4.60
N PRO A 79 -11.95 15.41 -5.61
CA PRO A 79 -12.64 16.45 -6.38
C PRO A 79 -13.84 15.94 -7.20
N THR A 80 -13.82 14.67 -7.61
CA THR A 80 -14.87 14.07 -8.43
C THR A 80 -15.88 13.27 -7.62
N GLY A 81 -15.54 12.91 -6.37
CA GLY A 81 -16.31 11.96 -5.56
C GLY A 81 -16.28 10.52 -6.09
N MET A 82 -15.48 10.22 -7.12
CA MET A 82 -15.43 8.92 -7.77
C MET A 82 -14.34 8.05 -7.15
N VAL A 83 -14.59 6.74 -7.17
CA VAL A 83 -13.61 5.73 -6.81
C VAL A 83 -13.32 4.88 -8.03
N LYS A 84 -12.04 4.76 -8.39
CA LYS A 84 -11.60 3.97 -9.54
C LYS A 84 -10.77 2.80 -9.07
N PHE A 85 -11.14 1.62 -9.52
CA PHE A 85 -10.42 0.39 -9.22
C PHE A 85 -10.23 -0.43 -10.48
N ARG A 86 -9.16 -1.23 -10.51
CA ARG A 86 -8.92 -2.14 -11.61
C ARG A 86 -9.47 -3.52 -11.29
N THR A 87 -10.31 -4.03 -12.18
CA THR A 87 -10.65 -5.46 -12.16
C THR A 87 -9.52 -6.26 -12.82
N TRP A 88 -9.34 -7.51 -12.41
CA TRP A 88 -8.35 -8.43 -13.00
C TRP A 88 -8.44 -8.55 -14.54
N ARG A 89 -9.57 -8.16 -15.15
CA ARG A 89 -9.83 -8.14 -16.60
C ARG A 89 -9.70 -6.77 -17.28
N GLU A 90 -8.91 -5.87 -16.71
CA GLU A 90 -8.55 -4.56 -17.29
C GLU A 90 -9.65 -3.50 -17.41
N GLU A 91 -10.93 -3.86 -17.24
CA GLU A 91 -11.99 -2.85 -17.08
C GLU A 91 -11.82 -2.13 -15.74
N THR A 92 -11.49 -0.83 -15.81
CA THR A 92 -11.52 0.06 -14.66
C THR A 92 -12.96 0.22 -14.22
N PHE A 93 -13.27 -0.26 -13.02
CA PHE A 93 -14.54 -0.02 -12.37
C PHE A 93 -14.50 1.37 -11.75
N GLU A 94 -15.38 2.24 -12.19
CA GLU A 94 -15.54 3.60 -11.69
C GLU A 94 -16.96 3.77 -11.17
N ALA A 95 -17.08 4.12 -9.89
CA ALA A 95 -18.37 4.36 -9.24
C ALA A 95 -18.25 5.49 -8.21
N PRO A 96 -19.33 6.24 -7.94
CA PRO A 96 -19.37 7.24 -6.88
C PRO A 96 -19.11 6.61 -5.50
N PHE A 97 -18.37 7.30 -4.63
CA PHE A 97 -18.07 6.81 -3.27
C PHE A 97 -19.32 6.57 -2.42
N ILE A 98 -20.38 7.36 -2.64
CA ILE A 98 -21.66 7.22 -1.94
C ILE A 98 -22.37 5.88 -2.21
N GLU A 99 -21.98 5.17 -3.27
CA GLU A 99 -22.55 3.86 -3.63
C GLU A 99 -21.82 2.70 -2.95
N PHE A 100 -20.77 2.97 -2.17
CA PHE A 100 -20.01 1.97 -1.43
C PHE A 100 -20.41 1.93 0.04
N ASP A 101 -20.64 0.72 0.53
CA ASP A 101 -20.88 0.44 1.94
C ASP A 101 -19.61 -0.14 2.61
N PRO A 102 -19.25 0.34 3.81
CA PRO A 102 -18.15 -0.22 4.58
C PRO A 102 -18.57 -1.53 5.26
N TYR A 103 -17.70 -2.53 5.19
CA TYR A 103 -17.83 -3.81 5.88
C TYR A 103 -16.51 -4.14 6.60
N ILE A 104 -16.60 -4.64 7.82
CA ILE A 104 -15.44 -5.20 8.51
C ILE A 104 -15.47 -6.71 8.33
N SER A 105 -14.47 -7.24 7.63
CA SER A 105 -14.24 -8.67 7.51
C SER A 105 -13.23 -9.12 8.57
N TYR A 106 -13.47 -10.29 9.16
CA TYR A 106 -12.52 -10.95 10.06
C TYR A 106 -11.82 -12.07 9.29
N HIS A 107 -10.51 -12.17 9.44
CA HIS A 107 -9.71 -13.21 8.83
C HIS A 107 -8.77 -13.82 9.87
N VAL A 108 -8.92 -15.12 10.10
CA VAL A 108 -8.05 -15.89 10.99
C VAL A 108 -6.96 -16.52 10.13
N GLN A 109 -5.72 -16.14 10.37
CA GLN A 109 -4.59 -16.74 9.69
C GLN A 109 -4.38 -18.18 10.18
N PRO A 110 -3.89 -19.10 9.34
CA PRO A 110 -3.66 -20.50 9.72
C PRO A 110 -2.76 -20.70 10.95
N LYS A 111 -1.94 -19.70 11.30
CA LYS A 111 -1.03 -19.73 12.45
C LYS A 111 -1.65 -19.20 13.75
N GLY A 112 -2.92 -18.78 13.74
CA GLY A 112 -3.65 -18.27 14.90
C GLY A 112 -3.93 -16.75 14.95
N PRO A 113 -3.09 -15.85 14.41
CA PRO A 113 -3.38 -14.41 14.45
C PRO A 113 -4.67 -14.05 13.74
N VAL A 114 -5.41 -13.12 14.34
CA VAL A 114 -6.61 -12.53 13.77
C VAL A 114 -6.23 -11.23 13.08
N SER A 115 -6.82 -10.99 11.93
CA SER A 115 -6.72 -9.74 11.18
C SER A 115 -8.12 -9.25 10.86
N TYR A 116 -8.36 -7.96 11.05
CA TYR A 116 -9.57 -7.31 10.57
C TYR A 116 -9.24 -6.49 9.33
N LYS A 117 -10.12 -6.53 8.33
CA LYS A 117 -9.98 -5.71 7.13
C LYS A 117 -11.23 -4.87 6.93
N LEU A 118 -11.03 -3.57 6.74
CA LEU A 118 -12.06 -2.67 6.27
C LEU A 118 -12.19 -2.85 4.76
N GLN A 119 -13.37 -3.29 4.33
CA GLN A 119 -13.72 -3.50 2.94
C GLN A 119 -14.81 -2.53 2.50
N LEU A 120 -14.70 -1.99 1.29
CA LEU A 120 -15.78 -1.25 0.66
C LEU A 120 -16.45 -2.15 -0.37
N ARG A 121 -17.76 -2.32 -0.24
CA ARG A 121 -18.56 -3.09 -1.18
C ARG A 121 -19.49 -2.16 -1.92
N HIS A 122 -19.44 -2.23 -3.24
CA HIS A 122 -20.35 -1.50 -4.10
C HIS A 122 -21.73 -2.14 -4.07
N ARG A 123 -22.77 -1.34 -3.77
CA ARG A 123 -24.16 -1.80 -3.58
C ARG A 123 -24.72 -2.55 -4.79
N TYR A 124 -24.50 -2.04 -6.00
CA TYR A 124 -25.19 -2.53 -7.19
C TYR A 124 -24.45 -3.62 -7.96
N SER A 125 -23.11 -3.55 -7.98
CA SER A 125 -22.28 -4.51 -8.74
C SER A 125 -21.82 -5.69 -7.89
N GLY A 126 -21.95 -5.59 -6.55
CA GLY A 126 -21.42 -6.57 -5.61
C GLY A 126 -19.88 -6.60 -5.54
N TRP A 127 -19.21 -5.69 -6.23
CA TRP A 127 -17.76 -5.55 -6.23
C TRP A 127 -17.25 -5.13 -4.85
N GLN A 128 -16.05 -5.57 -4.46
CA GLN A 128 -15.48 -5.24 -3.16
C GLN A 128 -13.97 -4.99 -3.23
N THR A 129 -13.48 -4.05 -2.41
CA THR A 129 -12.04 -3.83 -2.17
C THR A 129 -11.75 -3.80 -0.69
N ALA A 130 -10.52 -4.18 -0.30
CA ALA A 130 -10.00 -3.83 1.01
C ALA A 130 -9.35 -2.44 0.93
N VAL A 131 -9.54 -1.61 1.95
CA VAL A 131 -8.94 -0.27 2.07
C VAL A 131 -7.90 -0.22 3.18
N ALA A 132 -8.20 -0.84 4.31
CA ALA A 132 -7.29 -0.93 5.45
C ALA A 132 -7.32 -2.35 6.03
N GLU A 133 -6.18 -2.79 6.58
CA GLU A 133 -6.04 -4.06 7.29
C GLU A 133 -5.24 -3.83 8.57
N VAL A 134 -5.79 -4.32 9.68
CA VAL A 134 -5.17 -4.24 11.00
C VAL A 134 -4.89 -5.67 11.48
N HIS A 135 -3.64 -5.94 11.82
CA HIS A 135 -3.19 -7.22 12.37
C HIS A 135 -3.32 -7.25 13.89
N SER A 136 -4.51 -6.96 14.39
CA SER A 136 -4.84 -6.92 15.81
C SER A 136 -6.22 -7.53 16.06
N THR A 137 -6.49 -7.89 17.31
CA THR A 137 -7.83 -8.31 17.76
C THR A 137 -8.77 -7.12 17.94
N GLN A 138 -8.23 -5.90 17.95
CA GLN A 138 -8.97 -4.65 18.11
C GLN A 138 -9.35 -4.07 16.74
N LYS A 139 -10.59 -3.62 16.62
CA LYS A 139 -11.19 -3.14 15.36
C LYS A 139 -11.39 -1.63 15.33
N GLU A 140 -11.18 -0.96 16.46
CA GLU A 140 -11.42 0.47 16.66
C GLU A 140 -10.56 1.32 15.72
N GLU A 141 -9.35 0.84 15.39
CA GLU A 141 -8.47 1.46 14.38
C GLU A 141 -9.13 1.48 12.98
N LEU A 142 -9.96 0.49 12.64
CA LEU A 142 -10.68 0.50 11.37
C LEU A 142 -11.80 1.55 11.33
N TYR A 143 -12.39 1.90 12.47
CA TYR A 143 -13.36 2.98 12.55
C TYR A 143 -12.69 4.33 12.32
N ALA A 144 -11.48 4.54 12.87
CA ALA A 144 -10.68 5.71 12.60
C ALA A 144 -10.29 5.84 11.12
N HIS A 145 -9.87 4.73 10.49
CA HIS A 145 -9.60 4.73 9.04
C HIS A 145 -10.84 4.99 8.19
N TRP A 146 -12.02 4.54 8.62
CA TRP A 146 -13.26 4.86 7.92
C TRP A 146 -13.61 6.35 8.02
N ASP A 147 -13.53 6.96 9.21
CA ASP A 147 -13.74 8.40 9.40
C ASP A 147 -12.70 9.23 8.63
N GLU A 148 -11.42 8.82 8.64
CA GLU A 148 -10.35 9.41 7.83
C GLU A 148 -10.72 9.43 6.34
N LEU A 149 -11.18 8.29 5.80
CA LEU A 149 -11.57 8.17 4.39
C LEU A 149 -12.81 8.99 4.06
N GLN A 150 -13.82 9.00 4.94
CA GLN A 150 -15.01 9.84 4.76
C GLN A 150 -14.63 11.32 4.68
N ARG A 151 -13.80 11.81 5.61
CA ARG A 151 -13.29 13.20 5.60
C ARG A 151 -12.43 13.49 4.37
N TYR A 152 -11.65 12.51 3.91
CA TYR A 152 -10.88 12.65 2.67
C TYR A 152 -11.79 12.80 1.45
N MET A 153 -12.89 12.07 1.38
CA MET A 153 -13.84 12.16 0.26
C MET A 153 -14.77 13.37 0.35
N ASP A 154 -15.01 13.90 1.55
CA ASP A 154 -15.82 15.09 1.76
C ASP A 154 -15.03 16.38 1.48
N VAL A 155 -15.40 17.06 0.40
CA VAL A 155 -14.82 18.34 -0.03
C VAL A 155 -15.20 19.52 0.85
N SER A 156 -16.25 19.39 1.69
CA SER A 156 -16.72 20.46 2.58
C SER A 156 -15.84 20.61 3.83
N HIS A 157 -15.12 19.56 4.20
CA HIS A 157 -14.19 19.52 5.33
C HIS A 157 -12.74 19.59 4.86
N PRO A 158 -11.81 20.12 5.67
CA PRO A 158 -10.38 20.08 5.33
C PRO A 158 -9.87 18.63 5.26
N LEU A 159 -8.77 18.41 4.53
CA LEU A 159 -8.11 17.11 4.42
C LEU A 159 -7.75 16.56 5.81
N PRO A 160 -7.86 15.23 5.99
CA PRO A 160 -7.53 14.59 7.26
C PRO A 160 -6.06 14.83 7.63
N ASP A 161 -5.81 14.88 8.93
CA ASP A 161 -4.51 15.20 9.48
C ASP A 161 -3.59 13.97 9.48
N ILE A 162 -2.98 13.68 8.33
CA ILE A 162 -2.04 12.57 8.18
C ILE A 162 -0.74 13.02 7.49
N PRO A 163 0.42 12.42 7.84
CA PRO A 163 1.71 12.76 7.26
C PRO A 163 1.73 12.69 5.72
N ALA A 164 1.02 11.73 5.13
CA ALA A 164 1.02 11.51 3.69
C ALA A 164 0.30 12.62 2.89
N LEU A 165 -0.67 13.32 3.50
CA LEU A 165 -1.39 14.41 2.85
C LEU A 165 -0.78 15.79 3.12
N GLU A 166 0.13 15.88 4.08
CA GLU A 166 0.78 17.13 4.48
C GLU A 166 1.38 17.91 3.29
N PRO A 167 2.13 17.30 2.36
CA PRO A 167 2.70 18.02 1.23
C PRO A 167 1.65 18.58 0.27
N TYR A 168 0.44 18.00 0.24
CA TYR A 168 -0.61 18.31 -0.72
C TYR A 168 -1.70 19.24 -0.17
N ARG A 169 -1.65 19.63 1.11
CA ARG A 169 -2.67 20.47 1.75
C ARG A 169 -2.93 21.79 1.02
N HIS A 170 -1.89 22.38 0.44
CA HIS A 170 -1.98 23.64 -0.31
C HIS A 170 -2.68 23.49 -1.68
N LEU A 171 -2.84 22.28 -2.19
CA LEU A 171 -3.50 22.00 -3.46
C LEU A 171 -5.03 21.90 -3.31
N ASP A 172 -5.52 21.59 -2.11
CA ASP A 172 -6.95 21.50 -1.82
C ASP A 172 -7.49 22.87 -1.35
N PRO A 173 -8.47 23.47 -2.05
CA PRO A 173 -8.93 24.83 -1.75
C PRO A 173 -9.54 24.95 -0.35
N THR A 174 -10.36 23.97 0.06
CA THR A 174 -10.99 23.93 1.39
C THR A 174 -9.94 23.88 2.50
N THR A 175 -8.92 23.04 2.32
CA THR A 175 -7.81 22.92 3.28
C THR A 175 -6.93 24.17 3.30
N ALA A 176 -6.63 24.75 2.14
CA ALA A 176 -5.83 25.97 2.03
C ALA A 176 -6.52 27.16 2.72
N GLU A 177 -7.84 27.30 2.56
CA GLU A 177 -8.63 28.32 3.27
C GLU A 177 -8.65 28.07 4.78
N TYR A 178 -8.83 26.82 5.20
CA TYR A 178 -8.82 26.43 6.61
C TYR A 178 -7.46 26.72 7.28
N ASP A 179 -6.36 26.38 6.59
CA ASP A 179 -5.00 26.61 7.07
C ASP A 179 -4.66 28.12 7.04
N GLY A 180 -5.07 28.85 5.99
CA GLY A 180 -4.93 30.31 5.88
C GLY A 180 -5.72 31.08 6.94
N ALA A 181 -6.83 30.54 7.42
CA ALA A 181 -7.58 31.06 8.56
C ALA A 181 -6.93 30.77 9.92
N GLY A 182 -5.76 30.11 9.95
CA GLY A 182 -5.03 29.79 11.18
C GLY A 182 -5.67 28.67 12.03
N LYS A 183 -6.62 27.92 11.46
CA LYS A 183 -7.36 26.86 12.19
C LYS A 183 -6.61 25.53 12.28
N ARG A 184 -5.44 25.45 11.68
CA ARG A 184 -4.58 24.26 11.64
C ARG A 184 -4.08 23.81 13.03
N GLN A 185 -4.02 24.71 14.01
CA GLN A 185 -3.57 24.44 15.39
C GLN A 185 -2.15 23.83 15.55
N ARG A 186 -1.41 23.64 14.46
CA ARG A 186 -0.01 23.15 14.45
C ARG A 186 0.81 23.76 13.30
N PRO A 187 2.14 23.83 13.41
CA PRO A 187 3.02 24.31 12.34
C PRO A 187 2.92 23.49 11.04
N SER A 188 3.31 24.09 9.91
CA SER A 188 3.41 23.43 8.59
C SER A 188 4.28 22.17 8.64
N ASP A 189 5.38 22.25 9.39
CA ASP A 189 6.45 21.26 9.34
C ASP A 189 6.32 20.20 10.43
N TYR A 190 5.22 20.22 11.21
CA TYR A 190 5.02 19.36 12.38
C TYR A 190 5.34 17.88 12.12
N TRP A 191 4.83 17.31 11.02
CA TRP A 191 5.07 15.91 10.68
C TRP A 191 6.51 15.63 10.24
N ALA A 192 7.18 16.61 9.62
CA ALA A 192 8.57 16.48 9.19
C ALA A 192 9.56 16.63 10.36
N THR A 193 9.20 17.41 11.37
CA THR A 193 10.02 17.65 12.57
C THR A 193 9.59 16.82 13.78
N LEU A 194 8.65 15.90 13.62
CA LEU A 194 8.16 15.07 14.72
C LEU A 194 9.29 14.18 15.24
N ASP A 195 9.49 14.18 16.56
CA ASP A 195 10.43 13.25 17.19
C ASP A 195 9.88 11.83 17.12
N LEU A 196 10.55 10.99 16.35
CA LEU A 196 10.16 9.61 16.09
C LEU A 196 10.32 8.72 17.34
N GLU A 197 11.34 8.98 18.18
CA GLU A 197 11.56 8.19 19.40
C GLU A 197 10.44 8.44 20.41
N TRP A 198 10.11 9.72 20.63
CA TRP A 198 8.97 10.10 21.46
C TRP A 198 7.64 9.58 20.88
N TRP A 199 7.46 9.65 19.55
CA TRP A 199 6.23 9.15 18.92
C TRP A 199 6.04 7.66 19.14
N GLU A 200 7.09 6.85 19.01
CA GLU A 200 6.99 5.40 19.22
C GLU A 200 6.69 5.05 20.69
N GLN A 201 7.30 5.77 21.64
CA GLN A 201 7.20 5.48 23.06
C GLN A 201 5.93 6.02 23.72
N GLU A 202 5.53 7.25 23.39
CA GLU A 202 4.45 7.96 24.08
C GLU A 202 3.33 8.39 23.13
N GLY A 203 3.68 8.92 21.96
CA GLY A 203 2.71 9.50 21.02
C GLY A 203 1.74 8.48 20.44
N TYR A 204 2.25 7.38 19.91
CA TYR A 204 1.47 6.31 19.29
C TYR A 204 0.58 5.59 20.30
N PRO A 205 1.06 5.17 21.50
CA PRO A 205 0.17 4.60 22.53
C PRO A 205 -0.95 5.54 22.96
N ALA A 206 -0.66 6.82 23.17
CA ALA A 206 -1.67 7.81 23.56
C ALA A 206 -2.68 8.07 22.43
N HIS A 207 -2.23 8.08 21.17
CA HIS A 207 -3.09 8.19 20.00
C HIS A 207 -4.03 6.98 19.86
N MET A 208 -3.48 5.77 20.03
CA MET A 208 -4.27 4.53 20.03
C MET A 208 -5.29 4.48 21.17
N GLU A 209 -4.92 4.94 22.36
CA GLU A 209 -5.84 5.03 23.50
C GLU A 209 -7.01 5.97 23.19
N LYS A 210 -6.75 7.13 22.58
CA LYS A 210 -7.81 8.06 22.14
C LYS A 210 -8.76 7.39 21.14
N ILE A 211 -8.23 6.67 20.15
CA ILE A 211 -9.04 5.94 19.17
C ILE A 211 -9.90 4.88 19.85
N ARG A 212 -9.34 4.11 20.78
CA ARG A 212 -10.07 3.02 21.46
C ARG A 212 -11.16 3.53 22.39
N ASN A 213 -10.91 4.64 23.06
CA ASN A 213 -11.85 5.24 24.01
C ASN A 213 -12.84 6.22 23.36
N PHE A 214 -12.71 6.49 22.07
CA PHE A 214 -13.64 7.36 21.36
C PHE A 214 -15.03 6.69 21.24
N PRO A 215 -16.13 7.42 21.53
CA PRO A 215 -17.48 6.87 21.44
C PRO A 215 -17.96 6.80 19.99
N TRP A 216 -17.44 5.83 19.23
CA TRP A 216 -17.72 5.64 17.80
C TRP A 216 -19.21 5.46 17.47
N ASP A 217 -19.99 4.96 18.42
CA ASP A 217 -21.43 4.77 18.35
C ASP A 217 -22.25 6.07 18.35
N THR A 218 -21.64 7.19 18.77
CA THR A 218 -22.30 8.49 18.81
C THR A 218 -22.21 9.26 17.49
N LEU A 219 -21.38 8.79 16.55
CA LEU A 219 -21.24 9.44 15.26
C LEU A 219 -22.51 9.25 14.42
N GLU A 220 -22.96 10.34 13.80
CA GLU A 220 -24.07 10.29 12.87
C GLU A 220 -23.66 9.55 11.60
N ASP A 221 -24.47 8.59 11.17
CA ASP A 221 -24.26 7.90 9.90
C ASP A 221 -24.63 8.83 8.73
N GLN A 222 -23.62 9.50 8.19
CA GLN A 222 -23.77 10.39 7.03
C GLN A 222 -24.32 9.65 5.79
N MET A 223 -24.19 8.31 5.73
CA MET A 223 -24.73 7.49 4.65
C MET A 223 -26.20 7.13 4.85
N GLN A 224 -26.72 7.23 6.08
CA GLN A 224 -28.12 6.90 6.40
C GLN A 224 -29.12 7.71 5.58
N TYR A 225 -28.80 8.97 5.30
CA TYR A 225 -29.66 9.87 4.53
C TYR A 225 -29.46 9.78 3.01
N SER A 226 -28.43 9.07 2.56
CA SER A 226 -28.13 8.92 1.13
C SER A 226 -29.05 7.91 0.43
N VAL A 227 -29.69 7.01 1.19
CA VAL A 227 -30.58 5.97 0.65
C VAL A 227 -31.93 6.08 1.33
N SER A 228 -32.94 6.47 0.56
CA SER A 228 -34.31 6.66 1.04
C SER A 228 -34.89 5.44 1.78
N ASN A 229 -34.43 4.23 1.44
CA ASN A 229 -35.02 2.97 1.91
C ASN A 229 -34.13 2.21 2.93
N LEU A 230 -33.01 2.78 3.38
CA LEU A 230 -32.08 2.05 4.28
C LEU A 230 -32.75 1.69 5.61
N ASN A 231 -33.51 2.64 6.17
CA ASN A 231 -34.22 2.50 7.43
C ASN A 231 -35.44 1.57 7.34
N GLU A 232 -36.04 1.44 6.15
CA GLU A 232 -37.16 0.53 5.93
C GLU A 232 -36.69 -0.93 5.90
N ALA A 233 -35.49 -1.18 5.37
CA ALA A 233 -34.90 -2.51 5.28
C ALA A 233 -34.32 -3.03 6.61
N THR A 234 -33.90 -2.15 7.53
CA THR A 234 -33.37 -2.54 8.85
C THR A 234 -34.46 -2.81 9.89
N MET A 235 -35.70 -2.37 9.63
CA MET A 235 -36.87 -2.55 10.49
C MET A 235 -37.73 -3.78 10.12
N ALA A 236 -37.35 -4.53 9.09
CA ALA A 236 -38.03 -5.74 8.59
C ALA A 236 -37.28 -7.01 8.99
#